data_AF-A0A1G4Z9K6-F1
#
_entry.id   AF-A0A1G4Z9K6-F1
#
_cell.length_a   1.000
_cell.length_b   1.000
_cell.length_c   1.000
_cell.angle_alpha   90.00
_cell.angle_beta   90.00
_cell.angle_gamma   90.00
#
_symmetry.space_group_name_H-M   'P 1'
#
loop_
_entity.id
_entity.type
_entity.pdbx_description
1 polymer ?
#
loop_
_entity_poly.entity_id
_entity_poly.type
_entity_poly.pdbx_seq_one_letter_code
_entity_poly.pdbx_strand_id
1 'polypeptide(L)'
;MTEITLQTRRHPVWHFIPGLLLTGLITAAALWLGSIPSVAGLGLSALTLAILIGMLLGNTLYPTWHHRCDSGVLFAKQHLLRLGIILYGFRLTFSQIADVGVSGIAIDVLTLSSTFLLACFLGQKVFGLDKKTSWLIGAGSSICGAAAVLATEPVVKAEASKVTVAVATVVIFGTLAIFIYPALYPLVGHWFSPETYGIWVGSTVHEVAQVVAAGHAISPETENAAVIAKMLRVMMLAPFLLLLAARVKQLSPQQGAEKSKLTIPWFALGFVAVAVFNSFHLLPASMVNMLNTLDTLLLAMAMAALGLTTHVSALKNAGAKPLVMGLILFVWLIVGGGAINLAVHHLMA
;
A
#
# COMPACT_ATOMS: atom_id res chain seq x y z
N MET A 1 2.41 42.67 -5.60
CA MET A 1 1.05 42.25 -5.98
C MET A 1 1.15 41.61 -7.36
N THR A 2 1.25 40.29 -7.40
CA THR A 2 1.31 39.52 -8.64
C THR A 2 0.32 38.40 -8.45
N GLU A 3 -0.84 38.51 -9.08
CA GLU A 3 -1.92 37.54 -8.97
C GLU A 3 -1.44 36.18 -9.45
N ILE A 4 -1.49 35.20 -8.55
CA ILE A 4 -1.41 33.79 -8.92
C ILE A 4 -2.78 33.41 -9.48
N THR A 5 -2.95 33.57 -10.79
CA THR A 5 -4.06 32.97 -11.52
C THR A 5 -3.97 31.45 -11.39
N LEU A 6 -4.76 30.88 -10.48
CA LEU A 6 -5.07 29.45 -10.44
C LEU A 6 -5.86 29.10 -11.72
N GLN A 7 -5.16 28.77 -12.79
CA GLN A 7 -5.78 28.10 -13.93
C GLN A 7 -6.17 26.69 -13.50
N THR A 8 -7.41 26.52 -13.04
CA THR A 8 -8.08 25.22 -13.01
C THR A 8 -8.35 24.78 -14.45
N ARG A 9 -7.31 24.29 -15.14
CA ARG A 9 -7.49 23.58 -16.42
C ARG A 9 -8.34 22.34 -16.13
N ARG A 10 -9.64 22.41 -16.42
CA ARG A 10 -10.50 21.23 -16.56
C ARG A 10 -9.97 20.45 -17.76
N HIS A 11 -9.10 19.48 -17.51
CA HIS A 11 -8.69 18.56 -18.56
C HIS A 11 -9.93 17.82 -19.06
N PRO A 12 -10.19 17.79 -20.38
CA PRO A 12 -11.34 17.05 -20.91
C PRO A 12 -11.19 15.57 -20.54
N VAL A 13 -12.30 14.89 -20.21
CA VAL A 13 -12.32 13.48 -19.77
C VAL A 13 -11.58 12.57 -20.77
N TRP A 14 -11.57 12.95 -22.05
CA TRP A 14 -10.81 12.34 -23.14
C TRP A 14 -9.32 12.17 -22.86
N HIS A 15 -8.72 13.01 -22.00
CA HIS A 15 -7.31 12.96 -21.65
C HIS A 15 -6.94 11.71 -20.82
N PHE A 16 -7.89 11.13 -20.08
CA PHE A 16 -7.65 9.93 -19.27
C PHE A 16 -7.84 8.62 -20.05
N ILE A 17 -8.57 8.68 -21.17
CA ILE A 17 -8.99 7.50 -21.92
C ILE A 17 -7.81 6.63 -22.37
N PRO A 18 -6.71 7.17 -22.96
CA PRO A 18 -5.63 6.31 -23.44
C PRO A 18 -4.98 5.48 -22.33
N GLY A 19 -4.74 6.08 -21.17
CA GLY A 19 -4.16 5.38 -20.02
C GLY A 19 -5.12 4.37 -19.38
N LEU A 20 -6.41 4.70 -19.31
CA LEU A 20 -7.44 3.79 -18.82
C LEU A 20 -7.66 2.60 -19.75
N LEU A 21 -7.62 2.82 -21.06
CA LEU A 21 -7.67 1.74 -22.04
C LEU A 21 -6.44 0.84 -21.93
N LEU A 22 -5.24 1.42 -21.78
CA LEU A 22 -4.02 0.64 -21.59
C LEU A 22 -4.10 -0.24 -20.35
N THR A 23 -4.50 0.31 -19.20
CA THR A 23 -4.63 -0.49 -17.97
C THR A 23 -5.74 -1.51 -18.08
N GLY A 24 -6.86 -1.17 -18.73
CA GLY A 24 -7.96 -2.10 -19.01
C GLY A 24 -7.55 -3.28 -19.90
N LEU A 25 -6.73 -3.03 -20.94
CA LEU A 25 -6.19 -4.08 -21.81
C LEU A 25 -5.25 -5.02 -21.05
N ILE A 26 -4.38 -4.46 -20.20
CA ILE A 26 -3.50 -5.26 -19.32
C ILE A 26 -4.35 -6.11 -18.36
N THR A 27 -5.39 -5.52 -17.77
CA THR A 27 -6.32 -6.24 -16.90
C THR A 27 -7.04 -7.37 -17.63
N ALA A 28 -7.55 -7.12 -18.84
CA ALA A 28 -8.19 -8.15 -19.65
C ALA A 28 -7.22 -9.30 -19.97
N ALA A 29 -5.98 -8.98 -20.35
CA ALA A 29 -4.95 -9.97 -20.59
C ALA A 29 -4.59 -10.78 -19.32
N ALA A 30 -4.49 -10.11 -18.16
CA ALA A 30 -4.19 -10.75 -16.88
C ALA A 30 -5.31 -11.68 -16.42
N LEU A 31 -6.58 -11.27 -16.57
CA LEU A 31 -7.75 -12.11 -16.27
C LEU A 31 -7.83 -13.31 -17.21
N TRP A 32 -7.58 -13.09 -18.50
CA TRP A 32 -7.55 -14.17 -19.48
C TRP A 32 -6.44 -15.18 -19.19
N LEU A 33 -5.21 -14.70 -18.92
CA LEU A 33 -4.09 -15.56 -18.53
C LEU A 33 -4.37 -16.30 -17.21
N GLY A 34 -4.96 -15.64 -16.22
CA GLY A 34 -5.32 -16.24 -14.95
C GLY A 34 -6.41 -17.33 -15.06
N SER A 35 -7.22 -17.30 -16.12
CA SER A 35 -8.21 -18.35 -16.41
C SER A 35 -7.59 -19.63 -16.99
N ILE A 36 -6.32 -19.60 -17.39
CA ILE A 36 -5.60 -20.76 -17.94
C ILE A 36 -5.16 -21.65 -16.77
N PRO A 37 -5.57 -22.94 -16.69
CA PRO A 37 -5.29 -23.81 -15.55
C PRO A 37 -3.80 -23.96 -15.21
N SER A 38 -2.94 -23.97 -16.24
CA SER A 38 -1.49 -24.06 -16.09
C SER A 38 -0.90 -22.85 -15.37
N VAL A 39 -1.48 -21.66 -15.58
CA VAL A 39 -1.04 -20.40 -14.97
C VAL A 39 -1.62 -20.27 -13.56
N ALA A 40 -2.90 -20.63 -13.39
CA ALA A 40 -3.54 -20.70 -12.08
C ALA A 40 -2.81 -21.67 -11.13
N GLY A 41 -2.30 -22.79 -11.66
CA GLY A 41 -1.49 -23.75 -10.91
C GLY A 41 -0.13 -23.22 -10.43
N LEU A 42 0.35 -22.09 -10.96
CA LEU A 42 1.56 -21.42 -10.46
C LEU A 42 1.28 -20.50 -9.26
N GLY A 43 0.04 -20.42 -8.78
CA GLY A 43 -0.36 -19.52 -7.69
C GLY A 43 -0.37 -18.04 -8.08
N LEU A 44 -0.33 -17.73 -9.38
CA LEU A 44 -0.34 -16.36 -9.88
C LEU A 44 -1.79 -15.88 -10.07
N SER A 45 -2.26 -15.05 -9.14
CA SER A 45 -3.56 -14.41 -9.25
C SER A 45 -3.64 -13.45 -10.44
N ALA A 46 -4.87 -13.12 -10.88
CA ALA A 46 -5.08 -12.12 -11.91
C ALA A 46 -4.50 -10.73 -11.51
N LEU A 47 -4.53 -10.38 -10.23
CA LEU A 47 -3.96 -9.13 -9.72
C LEU A 47 -2.43 -9.16 -9.77
N THR A 48 -1.82 -10.30 -9.40
CA THR A 48 -0.37 -10.52 -9.48
C THR A 48 0.10 -10.52 -10.95
N LEU A 49 -0.68 -11.11 -11.86
CA LEU A 49 -0.40 -11.05 -13.30
C LEU A 49 -0.53 -9.61 -13.84
N ALA A 50 -1.55 -8.86 -13.42
CA ALA A 50 -1.74 -7.48 -13.85
C ALA A 50 -0.55 -6.59 -13.47
N ILE A 51 -0.05 -6.70 -12.24
CA ILE A 51 1.14 -5.94 -11.82
C ILE A 51 2.41 -6.42 -12.55
N LEU A 52 2.59 -7.72 -12.77
CA LEU A 52 3.73 -8.27 -13.49
C LEU A 52 3.79 -7.80 -14.95
N ILE A 53 2.67 -7.91 -15.66
CA ILE A 53 2.54 -7.43 -17.05
C ILE A 53 2.74 -5.92 -17.08
N GLY A 54 2.12 -5.19 -16.15
CA GLY A 54 2.32 -3.75 -15.99
C GLY A 54 3.79 -3.39 -15.80
N MET A 55 4.51 -4.11 -14.95
CA MET A 55 5.94 -3.87 -14.68
C MET A 55 6.82 -4.16 -15.89
N LEU A 56 6.55 -5.26 -16.59
CA LEU A 56 7.26 -5.61 -17.82
C LEU A 56 7.09 -4.50 -18.88
N LEU A 57 5.85 -4.06 -19.11
CA LEU A 57 5.54 -2.99 -20.05
C LEU A 57 6.09 -1.63 -19.58
N GLY A 58 6.01 -1.36 -18.28
CA GLY A 58 6.49 -0.15 -17.61
C GLY A 58 7.98 0.13 -17.81
N ASN A 59 8.78 -0.94 -17.94
CA ASN A 59 10.22 -0.88 -18.13
C ASN A 59 10.69 -1.15 -19.57
N THR A 60 9.75 -1.40 -20.51
CA THR A 60 10.07 -1.68 -21.93
C THR A 60 9.39 -0.70 -22.88
N LEU A 61 8.07 -0.82 -23.07
CA LEU A 61 7.30 -0.08 -24.07
C LEU A 61 6.71 1.23 -23.53
N TYR A 62 6.27 1.25 -22.28
CA TYR A 62 5.57 2.38 -21.66
C TYR A 62 6.35 3.70 -21.72
N PRO A 63 7.69 3.76 -21.55
CA PRO A 63 8.44 5.02 -21.67
C PRO A 63 8.23 5.74 -23.01
N THR A 64 7.95 5.01 -24.09
CA THR A 64 7.69 5.60 -25.42
C THR A 64 6.27 6.16 -25.56
N TRP A 65 5.30 5.65 -24.79
CA TRP A 65 3.88 6.03 -24.85
C TRP A 65 3.44 6.93 -23.68
N HIS A 66 4.30 7.10 -22.67
CA HIS A 66 4.03 7.80 -21.42
C HIS A 66 3.32 9.14 -21.63
N HIS A 67 3.81 9.99 -22.54
CA HIS A 67 3.22 11.31 -22.81
C HIS A 67 1.72 11.28 -23.18
N ARG A 68 1.21 10.18 -23.73
CA ARG A 68 -0.22 10.05 -24.12
C ARG A 68 -1.06 9.34 -23.07
N CYS A 69 -0.45 8.45 -22.28
CA CYS A 69 -1.17 7.54 -21.38
C CYS A 69 -1.07 7.92 -19.90
N ASP A 70 -0.10 8.75 -19.50
CA ASP A 70 0.27 8.92 -18.11
C ASP A 70 -0.86 9.36 -17.20
N SER A 71 -1.65 10.35 -17.62
CA SER A 71 -2.74 10.85 -16.81
C SER A 71 -3.81 9.80 -16.52
N GLY A 72 -4.12 8.93 -17.48
CA GLY A 72 -5.06 7.83 -17.28
C GLY A 72 -4.48 6.72 -16.39
N VAL A 73 -3.18 6.42 -16.53
CA VAL A 73 -2.47 5.45 -15.67
C VAL A 73 -2.43 5.94 -14.22
N LEU A 74 -2.06 7.20 -14.00
CA LEU A 74 -2.09 7.81 -12.67
C LEU A 74 -3.50 7.86 -12.08
N PHE A 75 -4.52 8.13 -12.91
CA PHE A 75 -5.91 8.08 -12.49
C PHE A 75 -6.29 6.67 -12.01
N ALA A 76 -5.93 5.63 -12.75
CA ALA A 76 -6.18 4.25 -12.33
C ALA A 76 -5.43 3.90 -11.03
N LYS A 77 -4.15 4.23 -10.94
CA LYS A 77 -3.33 3.98 -9.75
C LYS A 77 -3.89 4.61 -8.48
N GLN A 78 -4.47 5.82 -8.57
CA GLN A 78 -4.91 6.56 -7.39
C GLN A 78 -6.42 6.45 -7.12
N HIS A 79 -7.24 6.65 -8.14
CA HIS A 79 -8.70 6.74 -7.99
C HIS A 79 -9.37 5.39 -8.10
N LEU A 80 -9.01 4.57 -9.11
CA LEU A 80 -9.61 3.23 -9.27
C LEU A 80 -9.16 2.34 -8.11
N LEU A 81 -7.91 2.47 -7.63
CA LEU A 81 -7.45 1.75 -6.45
C LEU A 81 -8.29 2.06 -5.21
N ARG A 82 -8.49 3.35 -4.90
CA ARG A 82 -9.28 3.76 -3.73
C ARG A 82 -10.74 3.33 -3.85
N LEU A 83 -11.32 3.49 -5.04
CA LEU A 83 -12.69 3.04 -5.27
C LEU A 83 -12.81 1.51 -5.14
N GLY A 84 -11.87 0.76 -5.72
CA GLY A 84 -11.78 -0.69 -5.59
C GLY A 84 -11.71 -1.13 -4.13
N ILE A 85 -10.84 -0.51 -3.32
CA ILE A 85 -10.75 -0.80 -1.88
C ILE A 85 -12.05 -0.45 -1.15
N ILE A 86 -12.72 0.67 -1.48
CA ILE A 86 -14.01 1.01 -0.85
C ILE A 86 -15.06 -0.05 -1.19
N LEU A 87 -15.15 -0.45 -2.46
CA LEU A 87 -16.08 -1.50 -2.91
C LEU A 87 -15.71 -2.88 -2.36
N TYR A 88 -14.43 -3.15 -2.12
CA TYR A 88 -13.97 -4.36 -1.42
C TYR A 88 -14.63 -4.51 -0.04
N GLY A 89 -15.07 -3.42 0.59
CA GLY A 89 -15.85 -3.48 1.83
C GLY A 89 -17.12 -4.35 1.71
N PHE A 90 -17.69 -4.54 0.52
CA PHE A 90 -18.83 -5.44 0.28
C PHE A 90 -18.47 -6.93 0.38
N ARG A 91 -17.18 -7.28 0.45
CA ARG A 91 -16.71 -8.65 0.73
C ARG A 91 -16.65 -8.94 2.23
N LEU A 92 -16.80 -7.92 3.06
CA LEU A 92 -16.55 -7.99 4.49
C LEU A 92 -17.79 -7.70 5.33
N THR A 93 -17.80 -8.24 6.54
CA THR A 93 -18.79 -7.96 7.57
C THR A 93 -18.14 -7.34 8.81
N PHE A 94 -18.96 -6.76 9.68
CA PHE A 94 -18.57 -6.20 10.95
C PHE A 94 -17.98 -7.28 11.85
N SER A 95 -18.49 -8.51 11.80
CA SER A 95 -17.92 -9.64 12.54
C SER A 95 -16.49 -9.91 12.11
N GLN A 96 -16.19 -9.95 10.81
CA GLN A 96 -14.83 -10.17 10.31
C GLN A 96 -13.86 -9.05 10.73
N ILE A 97 -14.32 -7.80 10.77
CA ILE A 97 -13.52 -6.68 11.28
C ILE A 97 -13.31 -6.81 12.79
N ALA A 98 -14.35 -7.20 13.53
CA ALA A 98 -14.30 -7.41 14.97
C ALA A 98 -13.41 -8.60 15.37
N ASP A 99 -13.33 -9.64 14.53
CA ASP A 99 -12.46 -10.82 14.72
C ASP A 99 -10.98 -10.43 14.69
N VAL A 100 -10.59 -9.50 13.80
CA VAL A 100 -9.25 -8.88 13.83
C VAL A 100 -9.11 -7.97 15.06
N GLY A 101 -10.14 -7.19 15.38
CA GLY A 101 -10.35 -6.59 16.69
C GLY A 101 -9.16 -5.85 17.31
N VAL A 102 -8.98 -6.08 18.62
CA VAL A 102 -7.94 -5.41 19.42
C VAL A 102 -6.55 -6.00 19.13
N SER A 103 -6.45 -7.29 18.81
CA SER A 103 -5.17 -7.94 18.51
C SER A 103 -4.54 -7.35 17.25
N GLY A 104 -5.34 -7.12 16.20
CA GLY A 104 -4.89 -6.43 14.99
C GLY A 104 -4.39 -5.02 15.26
N ILE A 105 -5.11 -4.24 16.08
CA ILE A 105 -4.67 -2.90 16.50
C ILE A 105 -3.35 -2.99 17.28
N ALA A 106 -3.21 -3.92 18.21
CA ALA A 106 -1.99 -4.10 18.99
C ALA A 106 -0.80 -4.47 18.09
N ILE A 107 -0.99 -5.40 17.16
CA ILE A 107 0.01 -5.79 16.16
C ILE A 107 0.42 -4.58 15.32
N ASP A 108 -0.54 -3.79 14.84
CA ASP A 108 -0.24 -2.60 14.03
C ASP A 108 0.51 -1.53 14.83
N VAL A 109 0.13 -1.27 16.09
CA VAL A 109 0.86 -0.33 16.95
C VAL A 109 2.31 -0.80 17.14
N LEU A 110 2.51 -2.08 17.47
CA LEU A 110 3.83 -2.66 17.72
C LEU A 110 4.68 -2.67 16.45
N THR A 111 4.14 -3.13 15.31
CA THR A 111 4.87 -3.18 14.03
C THR A 111 5.18 -1.78 13.52
N LEU A 112 4.23 -0.83 13.58
CA LEU A 112 4.44 0.57 13.19
C LEU A 112 5.53 1.22 14.05
N SER A 113 5.37 1.18 15.37
CA SER A 113 6.29 1.86 16.30
C SER A 113 7.69 1.25 16.23
N SER A 114 7.83 -0.07 16.28
CA SER A 114 9.13 -0.74 16.17
C SER A 114 9.84 -0.44 14.85
N THR A 115 9.13 -0.52 13.73
CA THR A 115 9.69 -0.23 12.40
C THR A 115 10.13 1.22 12.27
N PHE A 116 9.31 2.17 12.73
CA PHE A 116 9.65 3.60 12.66
C PHE A 116 10.85 3.95 13.56
N LEU A 117 10.88 3.42 14.78
CA LEU A 117 11.99 3.63 15.71
C LEU A 117 13.29 2.99 15.19
N LEU A 118 13.20 1.77 14.66
CA LEU A 118 14.33 1.10 14.01
C LEU A 118 14.84 1.92 12.82
N ALA A 119 13.94 2.48 12.01
CA ALA A 119 14.32 3.33 10.89
C ALA A 119 15.05 4.60 11.36
N CYS A 120 14.57 5.25 12.42
CA CYS A 120 15.24 6.41 13.01
C CYS A 120 16.64 6.04 13.52
N PHE A 121 16.77 4.90 14.21
CA PHE A 121 18.03 4.42 14.74
C PHE A 121 19.02 4.09 13.63
N LEU A 122 18.65 3.21 12.69
CA LEU A 122 19.50 2.80 11.57
C LEU A 122 19.91 4.00 10.72
N GLY A 123 18.95 4.83 10.31
CA GLY A 123 19.23 5.98 9.48
C GLY A 123 20.20 6.95 10.13
N GLN A 124 19.92 7.38 11.37
CA GLN A 124 20.66 8.47 12.01
C GLN A 124 21.94 8.02 12.71
N LYS A 125 22.00 6.79 13.23
CA LYS A 125 23.13 6.30 14.04
C LYS A 125 24.03 5.31 13.31
N VAL A 126 23.49 4.53 12.37
CA VAL A 126 24.28 3.50 11.66
C VAL A 126 24.73 3.99 10.29
N PHE A 127 23.81 4.53 9.49
CA PHE A 127 24.11 4.94 8.11
C PHE A 127 24.51 6.41 7.96
N GLY A 128 24.28 7.23 9.00
CA GLY A 128 24.56 8.67 8.97
C GLY A 128 23.68 9.46 8.01
N LEU A 129 22.44 8.98 7.78
CA LEU A 129 21.41 9.69 7.04
C LEU A 129 20.84 10.85 7.87
N ASP A 130 20.39 11.89 7.19
CA ASP A 130 19.70 12.98 7.86
C ASP A 130 18.32 12.54 8.41
N LYS A 131 17.81 13.32 9.36
CA LYS A 131 16.54 13.01 10.04
C LYS A 131 15.37 12.91 9.07
N LYS A 132 15.28 13.79 8.06
CA LYS A 132 14.14 13.81 7.12
C LYS A 132 14.14 12.56 6.26
N THR A 133 15.29 12.16 5.70
CA THR A 133 15.41 10.90 4.95
C THR A 133 15.02 9.70 5.81
N SER A 134 15.53 9.63 7.04
CA SER A 134 15.24 8.54 7.97
C SER A 134 13.75 8.46 8.35
N TRP A 135 13.12 9.62 8.61
CA TRP A 135 11.69 9.70 8.93
C TRP A 135 10.80 9.35 7.75
N LEU A 136 11.16 9.78 6.53
CA LEU A 136 10.39 9.44 5.33
C LEU A 136 10.45 7.95 5.02
N ILE A 137 11.63 7.34 5.04
CA ILE A 137 11.78 5.89 4.83
C ILE A 137 11.05 5.13 5.95
N GLY A 138 11.24 5.56 7.20
CA GLY A 138 10.56 4.97 8.35
C GLY A 138 9.03 5.05 8.25
N ALA A 139 8.47 6.22 7.94
CA ALA A 139 7.02 6.41 7.78
C ALA A 139 6.47 5.55 6.63
N GLY A 140 7.18 5.50 5.51
CA GLY A 140 6.82 4.68 4.36
C GLY A 140 6.80 3.19 4.69
N SER A 141 7.85 2.65 5.32
CA SER A 141 7.93 1.24 5.71
C SER A 141 7.00 0.87 6.87
N SER A 142 6.67 1.82 7.74
CA SER A 142 5.88 1.56 8.95
C SER A 142 4.36 1.72 8.80
N ILE A 143 3.84 2.20 7.66
CA ILE A 143 2.39 2.47 7.50
C ILE A 143 1.85 1.95 6.16
N CYS A 144 1.85 2.79 5.11
CA CYS A 144 1.18 2.53 3.84
C CYS A 144 2.03 2.89 2.61
N GLY A 145 3.36 2.82 2.75
CA GLY A 145 4.30 3.00 1.65
C GLY A 145 4.31 4.45 1.15
N ALA A 146 4.18 4.65 -0.16
CA ALA A 146 4.32 5.97 -0.77
C ALA A 146 3.33 7.01 -0.22
N ALA A 147 2.10 6.60 0.12
CA ALA A 147 1.10 7.51 0.68
C ALA A 147 1.53 8.08 2.04
N ALA A 148 2.17 7.26 2.89
CA ALA A 148 2.71 7.72 4.18
C ALA A 148 3.90 8.65 3.98
N VAL A 149 4.77 8.38 3.00
CA VAL A 149 5.89 9.27 2.64
C VAL A 149 5.37 10.64 2.23
N LEU A 150 4.40 10.69 1.32
CA LEU A 150 3.82 11.94 0.81
C LEU A 150 3.05 12.71 1.89
N ALA A 151 2.37 12.02 2.80
CA ALA A 151 1.69 12.66 3.93
C ALA A 151 2.67 13.18 5.00
N THR A 152 3.84 12.54 5.12
CA THR A 152 4.90 12.94 6.05
C THR A 152 5.73 14.11 5.55
N GLU A 153 5.96 14.18 4.23
CA GLU A 153 6.71 15.25 3.55
C GLU A 153 6.38 16.66 4.07
N PRO A 154 5.13 17.13 4.07
CA PRO A 154 4.80 18.50 4.49
C PRO A 154 4.98 18.71 6.00
N VAL A 155 4.95 17.64 6.81
CA VAL A 155 5.17 17.70 8.26
C VAL A 155 6.64 17.96 8.58
N VAL A 156 7.54 17.31 7.84
CA VAL A 156 8.99 17.40 8.06
C VAL A 156 9.68 18.39 7.12
N LYS A 157 8.92 19.00 6.20
CA LYS A 157 9.38 19.93 5.16
C LYS A 157 10.57 19.36 4.38
N ALA A 158 10.40 18.15 3.84
CA ALA A 158 11.48 17.44 3.17
C ALA A 158 11.68 17.89 1.72
N GLU A 159 12.92 17.82 1.25
CA GLU A 159 13.23 18.09 -0.15
C GLU A 159 12.69 16.95 -1.04
N ALA A 160 12.21 17.29 -2.25
CA ALA A 160 11.60 16.32 -3.18
C ALA A 160 12.53 15.14 -3.54
N SER A 161 13.84 15.35 -3.51
CA SER A 161 14.83 14.27 -3.71
C SER A 161 14.72 13.19 -2.63
N LYS A 162 14.54 13.56 -1.36
CA LYS A 162 14.38 12.61 -0.24
C LYS A 162 13.07 11.85 -0.30
N VAL A 163 12.00 12.55 -0.71
CA VAL A 163 10.69 11.94 -0.97
C VAL A 163 10.83 10.88 -2.05
N THR A 164 11.51 11.21 -3.15
CA THR A 164 11.75 10.28 -4.27
C THR A 164 12.52 9.04 -3.80
N VAL A 165 13.59 9.22 -3.02
CA VAL A 165 14.37 8.12 -2.43
C VAL A 165 13.50 7.23 -1.55
N ALA A 166 12.73 7.82 -0.62
CA ALA A 166 11.88 7.08 0.29
C ALA A 166 10.78 6.31 -0.45
N VAL A 167 10.09 6.95 -1.40
CA VAL A 167 9.10 6.31 -2.27
C VAL A 167 9.73 5.16 -3.06
N ALA A 168 10.93 5.34 -3.62
CA ALA A 168 11.63 4.27 -4.31
C ALA A 168 11.84 3.06 -3.39
N THR A 169 12.42 3.26 -2.19
CA THR A 169 12.68 2.15 -1.25
C THR A 169 11.43 1.34 -0.93
N VAL A 170 10.31 1.99 -0.62
CA VAL A 170 9.06 1.29 -0.26
C VAL A 170 8.41 0.58 -1.44
N VAL A 171 8.47 1.16 -2.65
CA VAL A 171 7.95 0.52 -3.86
C VAL A 171 8.73 -0.76 -4.16
N ILE A 172 10.05 -0.72 -4.01
CA ILE A 172 10.93 -1.88 -4.28
C ILE A 172 10.62 -3.03 -3.34
N PHE A 173 10.74 -2.79 -2.03
CA PHE A 173 10.56 -3.84 -1.03
C PHE A 173 9.10 -4.28 -0.94
N GLY A 174 8.17 -3.37 -1.14
CA GLY A 174 6.75 -3.70 -1.27
C GLY A 174 6.45 -4.56 -2.50
N THR A 175 7.11 -4.33 -3.64
CA THR A 175 6.98 -5.18 -4.83
C THR A 175 7.55 -6.57 -4.55
N LEU A 176 8.72 -6.66 -3.92
CA LEU A 176 9.31 -7.95 -3.54
C LEU A 176 8.38 -8.72 -2.59
N ALA A 177 7.67 -8.02 -1.71
CA ALA A 177 6.73 -8.63 -0.79
C ALA A 177 5.59 -9.38 -1.49
N ILE A 178 5.14 -8.93 -2.67
CA ILE A 178 4.09 -9.62 -3.45
C ILE A 178 4.48 -11.07 -3.76
N PHE A 179 5.77 -11.33 -3.96
CA PHE A 179 6.27 -12.67 -4.29
C PHE A 179 6.75 -13.42 -3.06
N ILE A 180 7.41 -12.71 -2.13
CA ILE A 180 8.02 -13.33 -0.96
C ILE A 180 6.97 -13.88 0.00
N TYR A 181 5.88 -13.15 0.29
CA TYR A 181 4.88 -13.65 1.25
C TYR A 181 4.18 -14.92 0.74
N PRO A 182 3.61 -14.97 -0.49
CA PRO A 182 3.05 -16.22 -1.01
C PRO A 182 4.07 -17.37 -1.03
N ALA A 183 5.33 -17.11 -1.38
CA ALA A 183 6.38 -18.13 -1.36
C ALA A 183 6.74 -18.61 0.07
N LEU A 184 6.58 -17.76 1.08
CA LEU A 184 6.80 -18.12 2.48
C LEU A 184 5.65 -18.96 3.06
N TYR A 185 4.42 -18.78 2.58
CA TYR A 185 3.24 -19.41 3.16
C TYR A 185 3.36 -20.95 3.28
N PRO A 186 3.81 -21.72 2.27
CA PRO A 186 3.98 -23.17 2.43
C PRO A 186 5.02 -23.57 3.47
N LEU A 187 6.00 -22.71 3.76
CA LEU A 187 7.09 -22.98 4.70
C LEU A 187 6.68 -22.73 6.16
N VAL A 188 5.85 -21.71 6.38
CA VAL A 188 5.49 -21.24 7.74
C VAL A 188 4.01 -21.39 8.05
N GLY A 189 3.18 -21.83 7.10
CA GLY A 189 1.73 -21.96 7.26
C GLY A 189 1.29 -22.99 8.30
N HIS A 190 2.21 -23.79 8.84
CA HIS A 190 1.93 -24.65 9.98
C HIS A 190 1.92 -23.87 11.32
N TRP A 191 2.44 -22.64 11.36
CA TRP A 191 2.39 -21.75 12.52
C TRP A 191 1.24 -20.75 12.47
N PHE A 192 0.55 -20.63 11.34
CA PHE A 192 -0.48 -19.62 11.11
C PHE A 192 -1.71 -20.24 10.45
N SER A 193 -2.90 -19.87 10.92
CA SER A 193 -4.11 -20.01 10.12
C SER A 193 -4.07 -19.07 8.91
N PRO A 194 -4.88 -19.29 7.85
CA PRO A 194 -4.99 -18.35 6.73
C PRO A 194 -5.27 -16.90 7.17
N GLU A 195 -6.11 -16.71 8.18
CA GLU A 195 -6.51 -15.40 8.71
C GLU A 195 -5.34 -14.73 9.46
N THR A 196 -4.67 -15.46 10.35
CA THR A 196 -3.53 -14.92 11.12
C THR A 196 -2.32 -14.65 10.23
N TYR A 197 -2.11 -15.48 9.20
CA TYR A 197 -1.15 -15.18 8.14
C TYR A 197 -1.54 -13.91 7.38
N GLY A 198 -2.83 -13.74 7.08
CA GLY A 198 -3.37 -12.52 6.48
C GLY A 198 -3.07 -11.29 7.34
N ILE A 199 -3.32 -11.34 8.64
CA ILE A 199 -2.98 -10.24 9.57
C ILE A 199 -1.47 -9.94 9.52
N TRP A 200 -0.62 -10.97 9.45
CA TRP A 200 0.82 -10.77 9.30
C TRP A 200 1.16 -10.07 7.98
N VAL A 201 0.62 -10.52 6.84
CA VAL A 201 0.78 -9.86 5.53
C VAL A 201 0.33 -8.40 5.60
N GLY A 202 -0.89 -8.14 6.08
CA GLY A 202 -1.48 -6.81 6.16
C GLY A 202 -0.71 -5.85 7.07
N SER A 203 -0.26 -6.35 8.22
CA SER A 203 0.49 -5.54 9.19
C SER A 203 1.93 -5.24 8.77
N THR A 204 2.47 -5.89 7.72
CA THR A 204 3.90 -5.80 7.38
C THR A 204 4.20 -5.38 5.93
N VAL A 205 3.37 -5.74 4.95
CA VAL A 205 3.55 -5.31 3.54
C VAL A 205 3.32 -3.81 3.41
N HIS A 206 4.03 -3.14 2.49
CA HIS A 206 4.15 -1.69 2.43
C HIS A 206 2.88 -0.99 1.93
N GLU A 207 2.26 -1.43 0.84
CA GLU A 207 1.10 -0.76 0.24
C GLU A 207 -0.14 -1.66 0.19
N VAL A 208 -1.31 -1.02 0.11
CA VAL A 208 -2.61 -1.73 0.06
C VAL A 208 -2.71 -2.61 -1.18
N ALA A 209 -2.31 -2.06 -2.32
CA ALA A 209 -2.23 -2.78 -3.58
C ALA A 209 -1.43 -4.10 -3.47
N GLN A 210 -0.28 -4.04 -2.82
CA GLN A 210 0.62 -5.17 -2.63
C GLN A 210 0.04 -6.18 -1.64
N VAL A 211 -0.64 -5.71 -0.59
CA VAL A 211 -1.37 -6.54 0.37
C VAL A 211 -2.45 -7.37 -0.32
N VAL A 212 -3.29 -6.71 -1.13
CA VAL A 212 -4.35 -7.40 -1.88
C VAL A 212 -3.73 -8.46 -2.79
N ALA A 213 -2.71 -8.10 -3.58
CA ALA A 213 -2.06 -9.05 -4.50
C ALA A 213 -1.42 -10.24 -3.77
N ALA A 214 -0.72 -10.00 -2.65
CA ALA A 214 -0.07 -11.05 -1.86
C ALA A 214 -1.08 -11.97 -1.16
N GLY A 215 -2.11 -11.40 -0.53
CA GLY A 215 -3.14 -12.17 0.16
C GLY A 215 -3.98 -13.00 -0.81
N HIS A 216 -4.38 -12.42 -1.94
CA HIS A 216 -5.16 -13.09 -2.97
C HIS A 216 -4.41 -14.29 -3.60
N ALA A 217 -3.07 -14.23 -3.66
CA ALA A 217 -2.26 -15.34 -4.15
C ALA A 217 -2.25 -16.56 -3.20
N ILE A 218 -2.76 -16.41 -1.98
CA ILE A 218 -2.79 -17.47 -0.96
C ILE A 218 -4.20 -18.02 -0.81
N SER A 219 -5.15 -17.21 -0.31
CA SER A 219 -6.57 -17.58 -0.18
C SER A 219 -7.44 -16.34 0.05
N PRO A 220 -8.77 -16.43 -0.21
CA PRO A 220 -9.70 -15.34 0.09
C PRO A 220 -9.71 -14.92 1.57
N GLU A 221 -9.53 -15.88 2.50
CA GLU A 221 -9.47 -15.62 3.94
C GLU A 221 -8.22 -14.82 4.30
N THR A 222 -7.06 -15.21 3.76
CA THR A 222 -5.80 -14.47 3.91
C THR A 222 -5.90 -13.07 3.33
N GLU A 223 -6.48 -12.91 2.13
CA GLU A 223 -6.71 -11.61 1.50
C GLU A 223 -7.57 -10.69 2.36
N ASN A 224 -8.73 -11.18 2.82
CA ASN A 224 -9.66 -10.42 3.65
C ASN A 224 -8.99 -9.93 4.94
N ALA A 225 -8.36 -10.85 5.68
CA ALA A 225 -7.67 -10.50 6.93
C ALA A 225 -6.51 -9.52 6.69
N ALA A 226 -5.76 -9.69 5.60
CA ALA A 226 -4.67 -8.79 5.25
C ALA A 226 -5.16 -7.38 4.89
N VAL A 227 -6.24 -7.26 4.12
CA VAL A 227 -6.84 -5.97 3.78
C VAL A 227 -7.36 -5.27 5.04
N ILE A 228 -8.02 -5.99 5.95
CA ILE A 228 -8.49 -5.43 7.22
C ILE A 228 -7.33 -4.89 8.05
N ALA A 229 -6.32 -5.73 8.34
CA ALA A 229 -5.14 -5.31 9.11
C ALA A 229 -4.44 -4.11 8.45
N LYS A 230 -4.31 -4.13 7.11
CA LYS A 230 -3.72 -3.01 6.38
C LYS A 230 -4.52 -1.71 6.53
N MET A 231 -5.84 -1.76 6.51
CA MET A 231 -6.70 -0.59 6.68
C MET A 231 -6.60 -0.02 8.09
N LEU A 232 -6.55 -0.87 9.12
CA LEU A 232 -6.31 -0.43 10.50
C LEU A 232 -4.99 0.36 10.61
N ARG A 233 -3.90 -0.19 10.06
CA ARG A 233 -2.61 0.49 9.99
C ARG A 233 -2.65 1.80 9.20
N VAL A 234 -3.38 1.85 8.09
CA VAL A 234 -3.57 3.09 7.31
C VAL A 234 -4.26 4.16 8.14
N MET A 235 -5.25 3.80 8.97
CA MET A 235 -5.93 4.76 9.86
C MET A 235 -5.00 5.33 10.92
N MET A 236 -3.93 4.60 11.32
CA MET A 236 -2.90 5.11 12.22
C MET A 236 -2.02 6.22 11.63
N LEU A 237 -2.17 6.55 10.35
CA LEU A 237 -1.47 7.68 9.74
C LEU A 237 -1.78 9.00 10.46
N ALA A 238 -3.04 9.26 10.80
CA ALA A 238 -3.44 10.48 11.48
C ALA A 238 -2.77 10.65 12.85
N PRO A 239 -2.85 9.69 13.80
CA PRO A 239 -2.14 9.80 15.07
C PRO A 239 -0.62 9.83 14.91
N PHE A 240 -0.07 9.08 13.96
CA PHE A 240 1.37 9.13 13.65
C PHE A 240 1.84 10.54 13.24
N LEU A 241 1.13 11.19 12.31
CA LEU A 241 1.49 12.53 11.84
C LEU A 241 1.39 13.59 12.95
N LEU A 242 0.40 13.46 13.86
CA LEU A 242 0.28 14.32 15.03
C LEU A 242 1.50 14.20 15.95
N LEU A 243 1.91 12.97 16.26
CA LEU A 243 3.09 12.70 17.09
C LEU A 243 4.38 13.19 16.42
N LEU A 244 4.52 12.97 15.11
CA LEU A 244 5.67 13.44 14.36
C LEU A 244 5.73 14.97 14.30
N ALA A 245 4.61 15.64 14.06
CA ALA A 245 4.52 17.11 14.07
C ALA A 245 4.91 17.69 15.42
N ALA A 246 4.44 17.09 16.52
CA ALA A 246 4.84 17.46 17.88
C ALA A 246 6.35 17.30 18.08
N ARG A 247 6.94 16.20 17.59
CA ARG A 247 8.38 15.94 17.69
C ARG A 247 9.22 16.92 16.88
N VAL A 248 8.78 17.27 15.66
CA VAL A 248 9.44 18.29 14.82
C VAL A 248 9.43 19.65 15.54
N LYS A 249 8.29 20.05 16.12
CA LYS A 249 8.17 21.29 16.88
C LYS A 249 9.10 21.34 18.09
N GLN A 250 9.23 20.24 18.83
CA GLN A 250 10.16 20.14 19.96
C GLN A 250 11.62 20.32 19.55
N LEU A 251 12.02 19.77 18.40
CA LEU A 251 13.40 19.82 17.92
C LEU A 251 13.78 21.14 17.22
N SER A 252 12.80 21.96 16.83
CA SER A 252 13.04 23.23 16.13
C SER A 252 11.99 24.29 16.50
N PRO A 253 12.07 24.87 17.72
CA PRO A 253 11.05 25.79 18.25
C PRO A 253 10.89 27.10 17.46
N GLN A 254 11.92 27.49 16.71
CA GLN A 254 11.98 28.76 15.97
C GLN A 254 11.28 28.72 14.60
N GLN A 255 10.84 27.54 14.11
CA GLN A 255 10.03 27.48 12.90
C GLN A 255 8.57 27.77 13.25
N GLY A 256 8.06 28.92 12.78
CA GLY A 256 6.69 29.36 12.99
C GLY A 256 5.67 28.25 12.72
N ALA A 257 4.67 28.18 13.60
CA ALA A 257 3.64 27.14 13.61
C ALA A 257 2.64 27.31 12.45
N GLU A 258 3.03 26.93 11.25
CA GLU A 258 2.03 26.61 10.23
C GLU A 258 1.30 25.34 10.65
N LYS A 259 -0.04 25.39 10.68
CA LYS A 259 -0.89 24.22 10.92
C LYS A 259 -0.61 23.20 9.81
N SER A 260 0.12 22.14 10.14
CA SER A 260 0.30 21.01 9.23
C SER A 260 -1.07 20.44 8.87
N LYS A 261 -1.37 20.34 7.57
CA LYS A 261 -2.61 19.73 7.09
C LYS A 261 -2.54 18.24 7.35
N LEU A 262 -3.31 17.77 8.33
CA LEU A 262 -3.49 16.34 8.58
C LEU A 262 -4.19 15.73 7.37
N THR A 263 -3.53 14.76 6.73
CA THR A 263 -4.12 14.01 5.63
C THR A 263 -4.81 12.77 6.20
N ILE A 264 -6.14 12.83 6.29
CA ILE A 264 -6.96 11.69 6.70
C ILE A 264 -7.23 10.82 5.47
N PRO A 265 -6.94 9.50 5.53
CA PRO A 265 -7.20 8.58 4.41
C PRO A 265 -8.70 8.29 4.29
N TRP A 266 -9.45 9.20 3.67
CA TRP A 266 -10.92 9.11 3.54
C TRP A 266 -11.40 7.80 2.89
N PHE A 267 -10.59 7.17 2.03
CA PHE A 267 -10.94 5.90 1.40
C PHE A 267 -10.96 4.74 2.40
N ALA A 268 -10.11 4.76 3.43
CA ALA A 268 -10.13 3.75 4.49
C ALA A 268 -11.39 3.90 5.36
N LEU A 269 -11.84 5.15 5.61
CA LEU A 269 -13.12 5.41 6.26
C LEU A 269 -14.30 4.94 5.38
N GLY A 270 -14.23 5.18 4.07
CA GLY A 270 -15.21 4.68 3.09
C GLY A 270 -15.28 3.15 3.08
N PHE A 271 -14.15 2.46 3.12
CA PHE A 271 -14.07 1.00 3.26
C PHE A 271 -14.79 0.50 4.52
N VAL A 272 -14.51 1.09 5.69
CA VAL A 272 -15.18 0.70 6.94
C VAL A 272 -16.68 1.00 6.86
N ALA A 273 -17.08 2.14 6.32
CA ALA A 273 -18.49 2.48 6.16
C ALA A 273 -19.23 1.48 5.26
N VAL A 274 -18.62 1.07 4.15
CA VAL A 274 -19.19 0.04 3.25
C VAL A 274 -19.25 -1.33 3.93
N ALA A 275 -18.21 -1.75 4.65
CA ALA A 275 -18.23 -3.02 5.37
C ALA A 275 -19.31 -3.06 6.46
N VAL A 276 -19.44 -1.97 7.23
CA VAL A 276 -20.52 -1.81 8.22
C VAL A 276 -21.88 -1.85 7.53
N PHE A 277 -22.06 -1.13 6.41
CA PHE A 277 -23.29 -1.16 5.63
C PHE A 277 -23.63 -2.57 5.12
N ASN A 278 -22.65 -3.29 4.57
CA ASN A 278 -22.82 -4.65 4.06
C ASN A 278 -23.24 -5.65 5.16
N SER A 279 -22.84 -5.40 6.40
CA SER A 279 -23.16 -6.23 7.57
C SER A 279 -24.64 -6.26 7.93
N PHE A 280 -25.42 -5.26 7.49
CA PHE A 280 -26.87 -5.24 7.66
C PHE A 280 -27.60 -6.07 6.60
N HIS A 281 -26.88 -6.67 5.63
CA HIS A 281 -27.43 -7.49 4.55
C HIS A 281 -28.58 -6.80 3.79
N LEU A 282 -28.51 -5.47 3.65
CA LEU A 282 -29.55 -4.66 3.03
C LEU A 282 -29.65 -4.83 1.50
N LEU A 283 -28.62 -5.41 0.88
CA LEU A 283 -28.54 -5.60 -0.57
C LEU A 283 -28.75 -7.07 -0.96
N PRO A 284 -29.44 -7.35 -2.09
CA PRO A 284 -29.50 -8.70 -2.64
C PRO A 284 -28.11 -9.24 -2.99
N ALA A 285 -27.90 -10.55 -2.81
CA ALA A 285 -26.63 -11.22 -3.09
C ALA A 285 -26.14 -11.02 -4.53
N SER A 286 -27.05 -10.93 -5.51
CA SER A 286 -26.72 -10.64 -6.91
C SER A 286 -26.06 -9.27 -7.09
N MET A 287 -26.52 -8.26 -6.36
CA MET A 287 -25.96 -6.92 -6.43
C MET A 287 -24.59 -6.85 -5.74
N VAL A 288 -24.45 -7.53 -4.59
CA VAL A 288 -23.15 -7.68 -3.92
C VAL A 288 -22.13 -8.37 -4.84
N ASN A 289 -22.51 -9.44 -5.53
CA ASN A 289 -21.64 -10.13 -6.48
C ASN A 289 -21.23 -9.25 -7.67
N MET A 290 -22.14 -8.40 -8.17
CA MET A 290 -21.81 -7.44 -9.22
C MET A 290 -20.81 -6.38 -8.73
N LEU A 291 -21.02 -5.85 -7.52
CA LEU A 291 -20.09 -4.90 -6.89
C LEU A 291 -18.72 -5.55 -6.65
N ASN A 292 -18.69 -6.82 -6.24
CA ASN A 292 -17.47 -7.58 -6.04
C ASN A 292 -16.74 -7.86 -7.38
N THR A 293 -17.49 -8.08 -8.46
CA THR A 293 -16.87 -8.23 -9.79
C THR A 293 -16.25 -6.89 -10.24
N LEU A 294 -16.97 -5.80 -10.01
CA LEU A 294 -16.48 -4.45 -10.32
C LEU A 294 -15.23 -4.11 -9.48
N ASP A 295 -15.22 -4.41 -8.18
CA ASP A 295 -14.05 -4.15 -7.33
C ASP A 295 -12.81 -4.87 -7.87
N THR A 296 -12.94 -6.15 -8.26
CA THR A 296 -11.83 -6.94 -8.81
C THR A 296 -11.28 -6.31 -10.09
N LEU A 297 -12.15 -5.84 -10.98
CA LEU A 297 -11.74 -5.14 -12.21
C LEU A 297 -10.99 -3.85 -11.90
N LEU A 298 -11.52 -3.03 -10.99
CA LEU A 298 -10.90 -1.76 -10.59
C LEU A 298 -9.53 -1.98 -9.94
N LEU A 299 -9.43 -2.96 -9.04
CA LEU A 299 -8.18 -3.33 -8.38
C LEU A 299 -7.17 -3.86 -9.39
N ALA A 300 -7.57 -4.72 -10.33
CA ALA A 300 -6.67 -5.22 -11.37
C ALA A 300 -6.16 -4.09 -12.29
N MET A 301 -7.01 -3.13 -12.67
CA MET A 301 -6.57 -1.95 -13.44
C MET A 301 -5.60 -1.08 -12.64
N ALA A 302 -5.84 -0.92 -11.35
CA ALA A 302 -4.93 -0.23 -10.45
C ALA A 302 -3.59 -0.96 -10.29
N MET A 303 -3.60 -2.30 -10.23
CA MET A 303 -2.38 -3.13 -10.16
C MET A 303 -1.57 -3.02 -11.45
N ALA A 304 -2.23 -3.05 -12.61
CA ALA A 304 -1.58 -2.78 -13.89
C ALA A 304 -0.93 -1.39 -13.91
N ALA A 305 -1.64 -0.36 -13.44
CA ALA A 305 -1.12 1.00 -13.34
C ALA A 305 0.07 1.11 -12.37
N LEU A 306 0.00 0.40 -11.25
CA LEU A 306 1.11 0.33 -10.29
C LEU A 306 2.34 -0.30 -10.95
N GLY A 307 2.17 -1.42 -11.67
CA GLY A 307 3.24 -2.07 -12.43
C GLY A 307 3.86 -1.14 -13.47
N LEU A 308 3.03 -0.48 -14.30
CA LEU A 308 3.48 0.45 -15.35
C LEU A 308 4.33 1.61 -14.82
N THR A 309 4.05 2.04 -13.59
CA THR A 309 4.76 3.16 -12.93
C THR A 309 5.88 2.70 -12.00
N THR A 310 6.17 1.40 -11.95
CA THR A 310 7.26 0.84 -11.15
C THR A 310 8.52 0.74 -12.01
N HIS A 311 9.43 1.71 -11.85
CA HIS A 311 10.63 1.84 -12.69
C HIS A 311 11.90 1.36 -11.98
N VAL A 312 12.68 0.51 -12.65
CA VAL A 312 13.99 0.03 -12.15
C VAL A 312 15.01 1.16 -12.03
N SER A 313 14.87 2.23 -12.82
CA SER A 313 15.72 3.42 -12.71
C SER A 313 15.59 4.13 -11.37
N ALA A 314 14.44 4.03 -10.69
CA ALA A 314 14.25 4.58 -9.35
C ALA A 314 15.14 3.88 -8.30
N LEU A 315 15.49 2.60 -8.47
CA LEU A 315 16.51 1.93 -7.64
C LEU A 315 17.85 2.61 -7.76
N LYS A 316 18.29 2.85 -9.01
CA LYS A 316 19.65 3.33 -9.30
C LYS A 316 19.89 4.72 -8.70
N ASN A 317 18.84 5.53 -8.60
CA ASN A 317 18.91 6.90 -8.11
C ASN A 317 18.71 7.04 -6.58
N ALA A 318 18.30 5.97 -5.87
CA ALA A 318 17.99 6.03 -4.44
C ALA A 318 19.23 6.11 -3.52
N GLY A 319 20.39 5.72 -4.03
CA GLY A 319 21.63 5.63 -3.25
C GLY A 319 21.72 4.35 -2.41
N ALA A 320 22.95 3.86 -2.20
CA ALA A 320 23.17 2.57 -1.53
C ALA A 320 22.70 2.56 -0.06
N LYS A 321 22.97 3.63 0.69
CA LYS A 321 22.63 3.69 2.12
C LYS A 321 21.10 3.60 2.38
N PRO A 322 20.24 4.39 1.71
CA PRO A 322 18.78 4.23 1.81
C PRO A 322 18.27 2.84 1.41
N LEU A 323 18.84 2.24 0.37
CA LEU A 323 18.45 0.90 -0.08
C LEU A 323 18.80 -0.19 0.95
N VAL A 324 20.02 -0.16 1.50
CA VAL A 324 20.42 -1.12 2.54
C VAL A 324 19.58 -0.93 3.81
N MET A 325 19.30 0.32 4.20
CA MET A 325 18.38 0.60 5.31
C MET A 325 16.99 0.02 5.04
N GLY A 326 16.43 0.26 3.85
CA GLY A 326 15.13 -0.29 3.46
C GLY A 326 15.12 -1.82 3.45
N LEU A 327 16.23 -2.47 3.03
CA LEU A 327 16.37 -3.92 3.06
C LEU A 327 16.33 -4.44 4.50
N ILE A 328 17.05 -3.81 5.43
CA ILE A 328 17.04 -4.22 6.85
C ILE A 328 15.64 -4.03 7.45
N LEU A 329 14.96 -2.92 7.14
CA LEU A 329 13.57 -2.70 7.57
C LEU A 329 12.62 -3.73 6.96
N PHE A 330 12.82 -4.13 5.71
CA PHE A 330 12.03 -5.16 5.06
C PHE A 330 12.23 -6.53 5.71
N VAL A 331 13.48 -6.90 6.00
CA VAL A 331 13.79 -8.13 6.77
C VAL A 331 13.19 -8.07 8.17
N TRP A 332 13.24 -6.92 8.84
CA TRP A 332 12.57 -6.71 10.12
C TRP A 332 11.04 -6.88 10.01
N LEU A 333 10.40 -6.32 8.99
CA LEU A 333 8.96 -6.48 8.78
C LEU A 333 8.56 -7.94 8.56
N ILE A 334 9.39 -8.73 7.87
CA ILE A 334 9.16 -10.17 7.73
C ILE A 334 9.39 -10.85 9.09
N VAL A 335 10.62 -10.83 9.62
CA VAL A 335 11.00 -11.65 10.78
C VAL A 335 10.44 -11.08 12.09
N GLY A 336 10.71 -9.81 12.36
CA GLY A 336 10.23 -9.11 13.56
C GLY A 336 8.72 -8.93 13.55
N GLY A 337 8.13 -8.56 12.40
CA GLY A 337 6.69 -8.49 12.25
C GLY A 337 6.01 -9.85 12.44
N GLY A 338 6.60 -10.94 11.93
CA GLY A 338 6.10 -12.29 12.15
C GLY A 338 6.17 -12.70 13.63
N ALA A 339 7.27 -12.38 14.31
CA ALA A 339 7.42 -12.60 15.75
C ALA A 339 6.40 -11.80 16.57
N ILE A 340 6.12 -10.54 16.22
CA ILE A 340 5.07 -9.73 16.85
C ILE A 340 3.70 -10.40 16.69
N ASN A 341 3.36 -10.84 15.47
CA ASN A 341 2.09 -11.51 15.20
C ASN A 341 1.92 -12.78 16.04
N LEU A 342 2.94 -13.65 16.06
CA LEU A 342 2.92 -14.88 16.87
C LEU A 342 2.83 -14.60 18.37
N ALA A 343 3.59 -13.62 18.87
CA ALA A 343 3.58 -13.27 20.28
C ALA A 343 2.23 -12.71 20.72
N VAL A 344 1.66 -11.77 19.96
CA VAL A 344 0.34 -11.20 20.26
C VAL A 344 -0.74 -12.28 20.18
N HIS A 345 -0.71 -13.12 19.16
CA HIS A 345 -1.65 -14.24 19.03
C HIS A 345 -1.57 -15.16 20.24
N HIS A 346 -0.37 -15.52 20.72
CA HIS A 346 -0.22 -16.39 21.88
C HIS A 346 -0.63 -15.73 23.21
N LEU A 347 -0.48 -14.41 23.33
CA LEU A 347 -0.83 -13.66 24.56
C LEU A 347 -2.31 -13.28 24.63
N MET A 348 -3.02 -13.24 23.49
CA MET A 348 -4.40 -12.76 23.40
C MET A 348 -5.40 -13.82 22.91
N ALA A 349 -4.96 -15.04 22.59
CA ALA A 349 -5.82 -16.20 22.33
C ALA A 349 -6.34 -16.81 23.64
#